data_AF-A0A7L0MJL2-F1
#
_entry.id   AF-A0A7L0MJL2-F1
#
_cell.length_a   1.000
_cell.length_b   1.000
_cell.length_c   1.000
_cell.angle_alpha   90.00
_cell.angle_beta   90.00
_cell.angle_gamma   90.00
#
_symmetry.space_group_name_H-M   'P 1'
#
loop_
_entity.id
_entity.type
_entity.pdbx_description
1 polymer ?
#
loop_
_entity_poly.entity_id
_entity_poly.type
_entity_poly.pdbx_seq_one_letter_code
_entity_poly.pdbx_strand_id
1 'polypeptide(L)'
;PARGPFCFFPWGEREHRAPTFNLLVNVGGMEMLHWANASFGAVPEGAVESCPDEDVFVARTPYGLGKVVKEQRAAFAVLDGEELWFKWYQVLAAEPGPSNVTIADVVYDTSGAVLSAE
;
A
#
# COMPACT_ATOMS: atom_id res chain seq x y z
N PRO A 1 -17.75 5.79 9.75
CA PRO A 1 -16.77 6.91 9.57
C PRO A 1 -17.47 8.27 9.73
N ALA A 2 -16.86 9.21 10.46
CA ALA A 2 -17.45 10.54 10.74
C ALA A 2 -17.66 11.38 9.46
N ARG A 3 -16.84 11.16 8.43
CA ARG A 3 -16.86 11.90 7.16
C ARG A 3 -17.61 11.18 6.02
N GLY A 4 -18.36 10.12 6.34
CA GLY A 4 -19.11 9.33 5.37
C GLY A 4 -18.28 8.30 4.59
N PRO A 5 -18.88 7.61 3.60
CA PRO A 5 -18.26 6.55 2.83
C PRO A 5 -17.47 7.10 1.63
N PHE A 6 -16.51 7.98 1.89
CA PHE A 6 -15.66 8.58 0.86
C PHE A 6 -14.19 8.33 1.17
N CYS A 7 -13.40 8.15 0.12
CA CYS A 7 -11.95 8.30 0.21
C CYS A 7 -11.61 9.78 0.06
N PHE A 8 -10.82 10.31 1.00
CA PHE A 8 -10.27 11.66 0.94
C PHE A 8 -8.79 11.55 0.66
N PHE A 9 -8.31 12.20 -0.40
CA PHE A 9 -6.94 12.04 -0.88
C PHE A 9 -6.34 13.37 -1.33
N PRO A 10 -5.02 13.52 -1.19
CA PRO A 10 -4.32 14.75 -1.57
C PRO A 10 -4.06 14.75 -3.09
N TRP A 11 -4.39 15.84 -3.78
CA TRP A 11 -4.02 16.06 -5.18
C TRP A 11 -4.07 17.54 -5.55
N GLY A 12 -3.07 18.03 -6.28
CA GLY A 12 -3.10 19.37 -6.87
C GLY A 12 -3.32 20.48 -5.83
N GLU A 13 -2.59 20.40 -4.72
CA GLU A 13 -2.61 21.35 -3.60
C GLU A 13 -3.89 21.31 -2.75
N ARG A 14 -4.82 20.37 -2.98
CA ARG A 14 -6.10 20.31 -2.26
C ARG A 14 -6.52 18.91 -1.85
N GLU A 15 -7.48 18.83 -0.93
CA GLU A 15 -8.25 17.62 -0.67
C GLU A 15 -9.24 17.35 -1.79
N HIS A 16 -9.18 16.15 -2.33
CA HIS A 16 -10.19 15.58 -3.20
C HIS A 16 -10.95 14.47 -2.47
N ARG A 17 -12.16 14.17 -2.96
CA ARG A 17 -12.94 13.03 -2.46
C ARG A 17 -13.47 12.17 -3.61
N ALA A 18 -13.50 10.86 -3.40
CA ALA A 18 -14.09 9.89 -4.32
C ALA A 18 -15.09 8.98 -3.60
N PRO A 19 -16.30 8.77 -4.17
CA PRO A 19 -17.26 7.79 -3.63
C PRO A 19 -16.89 6.35 -3.98
N THR A 20 -16.13 6.16 -5.07
CA THR A 20 -15.66 4.85 -5.52
C THR A 20 -14.16 4.77 -5.27
N PHE A 21 -13.75 3.79 -4.47
CA PHE A 21 -12.36 3.59 -4.10
C PHE A 21 -12.15 2.15 -3.65
N ASN A 22 -10.88 1.72 -3.63
CA ASN A 22 -10.47 0.44 -3.10
C ASN A 22 -9.84 0.62 -1.72
N LEU A 23 -10.00 -0.36 -0.85
CA LEU A 23 -9.34 -0.42 0.45
C LEU A 23 -8.21 -1.44 0.38
N LEU A 24 -7.00 -1.02 0.73
CA LEU A 24 -5.90 -1.95 0.96
C LEU A 24 -6.16 -2.70 2.26
N VAL A 25 -6.35 -4.02 2.16
CA VAL A 25 -6.62 -4.90 3.29
C VAL A 25 -5.62 -6.06 3.30
N ASN A 26 -5.07 -6.39 4.47
CA ASN A 26 -4.23 -7.56 4.66
C ASN A 26 -5.04 -8.65 5.37
N VAL A 27 -5.94 -9.29 4.62
CA VAL A 27 -6.85 -10.31 5.17
C VAL A 27 -6.03 -11.51 5.66
N GLY A 28 -6.25 -11.92 6.91
CA GLY A 28 -5.50 -13.01 7.52
C GLY A 28 -4.06 -12.67 7.92
N GLY A 29 -3.60 -11.43 7.68
CA GLY A 29 -2.27 -10.98 8.09
C GLY A 29 -1.13 -11.77 7.43
N MET A 30 -1.35 -12.26 6.20
CA MET A 30 -0.40 -13.13 5.51
C MET A 30 0.84 -12.37 5.02
N GLU A 31 0.64 -11.10 4.61
CA GLU A 31 1.74 -10.25 4.17
C GLU A 31 2.43 -9.59 5.37
N MET A 32 3.77 -9.63 5.39
CA MET A 32 4.56 -8.99 6.44
C MET A 32 4.75 -7.51 6.11
N LEU A 33 3.74 -6.70 6.46
CA LEU A 33 3.75 -5.26 6.23
C LEU A 33 4.44 -4.50 7.36
N HIS A 34 5.27 -3.52 7.01
CA HIS A 34 5.90 -2.61 7.96
C HIS A 34 5.95 -1.17 7.44
N TRP A 35 6.16 -0.22 8.35
CA TRP A 35 6.37 1.19 8.05
C TRP A 35 7.87 1.49 8.09
N ALA A 36 8.48 1.73 6.92
CA ALA A 36 9.88 2.08 6.81
C ALA A 36 10.07 3.60 6.78
N ASN A 37 11.00 4.15 7.58
CA ASN A 37 11.33 5.57 7.53
C ASN A 37 12.02 5.91 6.21
N ALA A 38 11.59 6.99 5.57
CA ALA A 38 12.14 7.45 4.31
C ALA A 38 12.11 8.99 4.21
N SER A 39 12.72 9.52 3.16
CA SER A 39 12.77 10.96 2.95
C SER A 39 13.08 11.33 1.50
N PHE A 40 12.74 12.55 1.09
CA PHE A 40 13.16 13.16 -0.19
C PHE A 40 12.91 12.32 -1.46
N GLY A 41 11.80 11.59 -1.51
CA GLY A 41 11.43 10.69 -2.62
C GLY A 41 11.99 9.27 -2.50
N ALA A 42 12.78 8.97 -1.46
CA ALA A 42 13.23 7.60 -1.24
C ALA A 42 12.03 6.70 -0.89
N VAL A 43 12.10 5.47 -1.36
CA VAL A 43 11.17 4.38 -1.08
C VAL A 43 11.96 3.10 -0.82
N PRO A 44 11.60 2.28 0.17
CA PRO A 44 12.26 1.01 0.44
C PRO A 44 11.96 -0.02 -0.66
N GLU A 45 12.73 -1.11 -0.68
CA GLU A 45 12.34 -2.31 -1.43
C GLU A 45 11.01 -2.86 -0.90
N GLY A 46 10.19 -3.43 -1.79
CA GLY A 46 8.87 -3.94 -1.44
C GLY A 46 7.84 -2.87 -1.08
N ALA A 47 8.11 -1.59 -1.40
CA ALA A 47 7.15 -0.50 -1.19
C ALA A 47 5.81 -0.78 -1.89
N VAL A 48 4.71 -0.53 -1.17
CA VAL A 48 3.36 -0.72 -1.70
C VAL A 48 3.01 0.45 -2.61
N GLU A 49 2.95 0.16 -3.90
CA GLU A 49 2.56 1.10 -4.95
C GLU A 49 1.04 1.26 -5.00
N SER A 50 0.60 2.50 -5.24
CA SER A 50 -0.82 2.86 -5.32
C SER A 50 -1.26 3.22 -6.75
N CYS A 51 -0.33 3.59 -7.62
CA CYS A 51 -0.54 3.83 -9.04
C CYS A 51 0.65 3.22 -9.81
N PRO A 52 0.48 2.20 -10.65
CA PRO A 52 1.60 1.57 -11.37
C PRO A 52 2.22 2.45 -12.46
N ASP A 53 1.46 3.42 -12.98
CA ASP A 53 1.88 4.28 -14.10
C ASP A 53 2.62 5.54 -13.63
N GLU A 54 2.44 5.92 -12.36
CA GLU A 54 3.06 7.07 -11.73
C GLU A 54 3.68 6.57 -10.43
N ASP A 55 5.01 6.65 -10.30
CA ASP A 55 5.87 6.16 -9.21
C ASP A 55 5.40 6.66 -7.80
N VAL A 56 4.25 6.16 -7.34
CA VAL A 56 3.43 6.71 -6.25
C VAL A 56 3.09 5.64 -5.21
N PHE A 57 3.54 5.86 -3.98
CA PHE A 57 3.56 4.84 -2.93
C PHE A 57 2.73 5.25 -1.71
N VAL A 58 2.27 4.27 -0.93
CA VAL A 58 1.51 4.53 0.30
C VAL A 58 2.40 5.15 1.37
N ALA A 59 2.05 6.36 1.82
CA ALA A 59 2.79 7.10 2.84
C ALA A 59 2.05 7.16 4.17
N ARG A 60 2.82 7.30 5.25
CA ARG A 60 2.36 7.75 6.56
C ARG A 60 3.17 8.97 7.00
N THR A 61 2.45 10.01 7.39
CA THR A 61 2.99 11.27 7.89
C THR A 61 2.52 11.48 9.33
N PRO A 62 3.03 12.52 10.04
CA PRO A 62 2.51 12.88 11.36
C PRO A 62 1.00 13.20 11.39
N TYR A 63 0.42 13.54 10.23
CA TYR A 63 -0.98 13.95 10.10
C TYR A 63 -1.90 12.86 9.53
N GLY A 64 -1.36 11.70 9.15
CA GLY A 64 -2.16 10.57 8.68
C GLY A 64 -1.56 9.86 7.47
N LEU A 65 -2.43 9.17 6.74
CA LEU A 65 -2.05 8.47 5.51
C LEU A 65 -2.04 9.42 4.32
N GLY A 66 -1.23 9.07 3.33
CA GLY A 66 -1.04 9.88 2.15
C GLY A 66 -0.31 9.13 1.04
N LYS A 67 0.32 9.88 0.14
CA LYS A 67 1.08 9.34 -1.00
C LYS A 67 2.50 9.88 -1.02
N VAL A 68 3.48 9.06 -1.38
CA VAL A 68 4.82 9.52 -1.79
C VAL A 68 4.80 9.69 -3.29
N VAL A 69 5.30 10.82 -3.80
CA VAL A 69 5.54 11.00 -5.23
C VAL A 69 7.05 11.17 -5.41
N LYS A 70 7.72 10.20 -6.05
CA LYS A 70 9.19 10.17 -6.13
C LYS A 70 9.75 11.36 -6.86
N GLU A 71 9.13 11.76 -7.98
CA GLU A 71 9.53 12.90 -8.82
C GLU A 71 9.49 14.22 -8.03
N GLN A 72 8.48 14.37 -7.17
CA GLN A 72 8.30 15.57 -6.32
C GLN A 72 9.10 15.49 -5.01
N ARG A 73 9.73 14.33 -4.75
CA ARG A 73 10.62 14.10 -3.61
C ARG A 73 9.96 14.40 -2.27
N ALA A 74 8.69 14.04 -2.11
CA ALA A 74 7.90 14.33 -0.91
C ALA A 74 6.76 13.33 -0.72
N ALA A 75 6.30 13.22 0.52
CA ALA A 75 5.00 12.66 0.85
C ALA A 75 3.96 13.77 0.97
N PHE A 76 2.73 13.47 0.56
CA PHE A 76 1.59 14.38 0.57
C PHE A 76 0.47 13.77 1.39
N ALA A 77 -0.12 14.56 2.29
CA ALA A 77 -1.26 14.16 3.09
C ALA A 77 -2.24 15.31 3.21
N VAL A 78 -3.50 15.01 3.49
CA VAL A 78 -4.53 16.03 3.66
C VAL A 78 -4.60 16.48 5.12
N LEU A 79 -4.64 17.80 5.33
CA LEU A 79 -4.99 18.41 6.61
C LEU A 79 -5.94 19.57 6.36
N ASP A 80 -7.10 19.57 7.02
CA ASP A 80 -8.12 20.64 6.96
C ASP A 80 -8.53 21.07 5.53
N GLY A 81 -8.55 20.13 4.59
CA GLY A 81 -8.95 20.36 3.20
C GLY A 81 -7.81 20.75 2.25
N GLU A 82 -6.59 20.89 2.75
CA GLU A 82 -5.41 21.27 1.98
C GLU A 82 -4.44 20.08 1.84
N GLU A 83 -3.72 20.01 0.72
CA GLU A 83 -2.61 19.05 0.54
C GLU A 83 -1.33 19.64 1.12
N LEU A 84 -0.77 18.98 2.13
CA LEU A 84 0.52 19.34 2.74
C LEU A 84 1.60 18.37 2.32
N TRP A 85 2.83 18.86 2.19
CA TRP A 85 3.98 18.05 1.83
C TRP A 85 4.98 17.87 2.99
N PHE A 86 5.65 16.72 2.99
CA PHE A 86 6.60 16.29 4.01
C PHE A 86 7.84 15.71 3.34
N LYS A 87 9.02 16.12 3.80
CA LYS A 87 10.30 15.55 3.33
C LYS A 87 10.76 14.35 4.14
N TRP A 88 10.19 14.14 5.32
CA TRP A 88 10.41 12.96 6.16
C TRP A 88 9.07 12.31 6.46
N TYR A 89 8.99 11.01 6.22
CA TYR A 89 7.75 10.24 6.26
C TYR A 89 8.08 8.76 6.43
N GLN A 90 7.04 7.94 6.54
CA GLN A 90 7.16 6.49 6.45
C GLN A 90 6.48 5.99 5.17
N VAL A 91 6.99 4.91 4.61
CA VAL A 91 6.43 4.23 3.44
C VAL A 91 5.97 2.85 3.87
N LEU A 92 4.79 2.43 3.42
CA LEU A 92 4.32 1.08 3.63
C LEU A 92 5.11 0.14 2.72
N ALA A 93 5.72 -0.89 3.29
CA ALA A 93 6.44 -1.90 2.53
C ALA A 93 6.02 -3.31 2.96
N ALA A 94 5.97 -4.22 1.99
CA ALA A 94 5.89 -5.64 2.23
C ALA A 94 7.31 -6.19 2.26
N GLU A 95 7.66 -6.90 3.33
CA GLU A 95 8.88 -7.69 3.30
C GLU A 95 8.65 -8.90 2.39
N PRO A 96 9.60 -9.21 1.49
CA PRO A 96 9.59 -10.50 0.83
C PRO A 96 9.50 -11.59 1.91
N GLY A 97 8.57 -12.53 1.74
CA GLY A 97 8.48 -13.68 2.63
C GLY A 97 9.84 -14.39 2.74
N PRO A 98 10.07 -15.18 3.80
CA PRO A 98 11.34 -15.89 3.98
C PRO A 98 11.73 -16.59 2.68
N SER A 99 12.88 -16.22 2.12
CA SER A 99 13.40 -16.78 0.87
C SER A 99 13.75 -18.28 0.98
N ASN A 100 13.61 -18.87 2.18
CA ASN A 100 13.88 -20.26 2.51
C ASN A 100 12.67 -20.95 3.18
N VAL A 101 11.52 -21.01 2.50
CA VAL A 101 10.43 -21.90 2.92
C VAL A 101 10.55 -23.24 2.20
N THR A 102 10.63 -24.34 2.94
CA THR A 102 10.50 -25.70 2.40
C THR A 102 9.09 -26.19 2.66
N ILE A 103 8.29 -26.32 1.60
CA ILE A 103 6.99 -26.98 1.68
C ILE A 103 7.23 -28.48 1.60
N ALA A 104 6.88 -29.20 2.67
CA ALA A 104 6.93 -30.64 2.75
C ALA A 104 5.59 -31.19 3.25
N ASP A 105 5.36 -32.49 3.05
CA ASP A 105 4.17 -33.21 3.54
C ASP A 105 2.83 -32.66 2.99
N VAL A 106 2.77 -32.46 1.67
CA VAL A 106 1.56 -32.00 0.98
C VAL A 106 0.54 -33.12 0.91
N VAL A 107 -0.58 -32.97 1.61
CA VAL A 107 -1.71 -33.90 1.56
C VAL A 107 -2.76 -33.38 0.58
N TYR A 108 -3.01 -34.14 -0.48
CA TYR A 108 -4.04 -33.82 -1.47
C TYR A 108 -5.39 -34.41 -1.06
N ASP A 109 -6.45 -33.62 -1.23
CA ASP A 109 -7.81 -34.14 -1.27
C ASP A 109 -8.08 -34.73 -2.66
N THR A 110 -8.07 -36.06 -2.76
CA THR A 110 -8.26 -36.80 -4.02
C THR A 110 -9.71 -37.12 -4.31
N SER A 111 -10.66 -36.71 -3.47
CA SER A 111 -12.08 -37.01 -3.65
C SER A 111 -12.68 -36.43 -4.93
N GLY A 112 -12.10 -35.34 -5.45
CA GLY A 112 -12.50 -34.69 -6.71
C GLY A 112 -11.57 -34.94 -7.90
N ALA A 113 -10.65 -35.90 -7.83
CA ALA A 113 -9.68 -36.13 -8.89
C ALA A 113 -10.35 -36.61 -10.20
N VAL A 114 -9.99 -36.00 -11.33
CA VAL A 114 -10.48 -36.37 -12.67
C VAL A 114 -9.36 -37.04 -13.46
N LEU A 115 -9.64 -38.21 -14.03
CA LEU A 115 -8.70 -38.88 -14.93
C LEU A 115 -8.76 -38.21 -16.31
N SER A 116 -7.62 -37.70 -16.77
CA SER A 116 -7.43 -37.25 -18.15
C SER A 116 -7.28 -38.48 -19.04
N ALA A 117 -8.13 -38.62 -20.06
CA ALA A 117 -7.94 -39.61 -21.13
C ALA A 117 -7.12 -38.95 -22.25
N GLU A 118 -5.92 -39.48 -22.51
CA GLU A 118 -5.18 -39.25 -23.77
C GLU A 118 -5.76 -40.09 -24.90
#